data_AF-T5KEG9-F1
#
_entry.id   AF-T5KEG9-F1
#
_cell.length_a   1.000
_cell.length_b   1.000
_cell.length_c   1.000
_cell.angle_alpha   90.00
_cell.angle_beta   90.00
_cell.angle_gamma   90.00
#
_symmetry.space_group_name_H-M   'P 1'
#
loop_
_entity.id
_entity.type
_entity.pdbx_description
1 polymer ?
#
loop_
_entity_poly.entity_id
_entity_poly.type
_entity_poly.pdbx_seq_one_letter_code
_entity_poly.pdbx_strand_id
1 'polypeptide(L)'
;MPHGVQHGLSTRIKTIVDHAVAEYTARNLPMLQRELDQQAARNRARSYRPAEDLDPEFDGLPLDPDPVPGAPFLFTIAGLADESAAALPALPPLTEEAKIALRQEVALADEYANMVGREICGILLRHRIHIQAAISQHVEPQIEALLAELTESLDSPFDPDLP
;
A
#
# COMPACT_ATOMS: atom_id res chain seq x y z
N MET A 1 13.21 -11.43 -11.19
CA MET A 1 13.50 -10.24 -10.37
C MET A 1 13.26 -10.59 -8.92
N PRO A 2 14.14 -10.22 -7.98
CA PRO A 2 13.89 -10.43 -6.56
C PRO A 2 12.56 -9.77 -6.15
N HIS A 3 11.77 -10.47 -5.34
CA HIS A 3 10.44 -10.03 -4.93
C HIS A 3 10.45 -8.61 -4.33
N GLY A 4 11.46 -8.27 -3.52
CA GLY A 4 11.60 -6.94 -2.91
C GLY A 4 11.82 -5.80 -3.91
N VAL A 5 12.57 -6.02 -4.99
CA VAL A 5 12.80 -4.99 -6.02
C VAL A 5 11.53 -4.76 -6.84
N GLN A 6 10.85 -5.85 -7.21
CA GLN A 6 9.57 -5.76 -7.92
C GLN A 6 8.49 -5.09 -7.07
N HIS A 7 8.40 -5.48 -5.79
CA HIS A 7 7.48 -4.88 -4.84
C HIS A 7 7.77 -3.39 -4.66
N GLY A 8 9.02 -3.01 -4.40
CA GLY A 8 9.42 -1.61 -4.24
C GLY A 8 9.12 -0.75 -5.47
N LEU A 9 9.36 -1.25 -6.68
CA LEU A 9 8.99 -0.56 -7.92
C LEU A 9 7.47 -0.40 -8.04
N SER A 10 6.71 -1.47 -7.79
CA SER A 10 5.25 -1.45 -7.88
C SER A 10 4.63 -0.49 -6.87
N THR A 11 5.13 -0.46 -5.63
CA THR A 11 4.68 0.47 -4.59
C THR A 11 4.95 1.91 -4.99
N ARG A 12 6.15 2.22 -5.51
CA ARG A 12 6.47 3.58 -5.99
C ARG A 12 5.59 4.02 -7.17
N ILE A 13 5.33 3.13 -8.12
CA ILE A 13 4.41 3.42 -9.24
C ILE A 13 3.01 3.69 -8.71
N LYS A 14 2.52 2.85 -7.79
CA LYS A 14 1.23 3.06 -7.13
C LYS A 14 1.17 4.43 -6.45
N THR A 15 2.18 4.82 -5.68
CA THR A 15 2.25 6.14 -5.03
C THR A 15 2.16 7.30 -6.04
N ILE A 16 2.81 7.18 -7.20
CA ILE A 16 2.74 8.22 -8.24
C ILE A 16 1.31 8.33 -8.81
N VAL A 17 0.67 7.18 -9.09
CA VAL A 17 -0.72 7.14 -9.54
C VAL A 17 -1.65 7.74 -8.49
N ASP A 18 -1.54 7.30 -7.25
CA ASP A 18 -2.36 7.77 -6.13
C ASP A 18 -2.24 9.29 -5.95
N HIS A 19 -1.02 9.83 -6.04
CA HIS A 19 -0.78 11.28 -5.97
C HIS A 19 -1.45 12.04 -7.14
N ALA A 20 -1.31 11.55 -8.37
CA ALA A 20 -1.93 12.17 -9.53
C ALA A 20 -3.47 12.14 -9.43
N VAL A 21 -4.04 11.01 -9.00
CA VAL A 21 -5.48 10.86 -8.78
C VAL A 21 -5.95 11.80 -7.67
N ALA A 22 -5.20 11.92 -6.56
CA ALA A 22 -5.53 12.84 -5.49
C ALA A 22 -5.58 14.30 -5.97
N GLU A 23 -4.59 14.74 -6.77
CA GLU A 23 -4.61 16.08 -7.37
C GLU A 23 -5.81 16.29 -8.31
N TYR A 24 -6.11 15.29 -9.15
CA TYR A 24 -7.23 15.34 -10.08
C TYR A 24 -8.57 15.41 -9.33
N THR A 25 -8.76 14.57 -8.32
CA THR A 25 -9.96 14.55 -7.48
C THR A 25 -10.16 15.89 -6.78
N ALA A 26 -9.12 16.43 -6.15
CA ALA A 26 -9.21 17.71 -5.45
C ALA A 26 -9.58 18.89 -6.37
N ARG A 27 -9.16 18.85 -7.64
CA ARG A 27 -9.43 19.93 -8.61
C ARG A 27 -10.76 19.78 -9.34
N ASN A 28 -11.20 18.55 -9.61
CA ASN A 28 -12.27 18.29 -10.58
C ASN A 28 -13.49 17.58 -9.99
N LEU A 29 -13.35 16.91 -8.85
CA LEU A 29 -14.36 15.99 -8.29
C LEU A 29 -14.79 16.46 -6.88
N PRO A 30 -15.54 17.57 -6.78
CA PRO A 30 -15.85 18.21 -5.50
C PRO A 30 -16.77 17.39 -4.60
N MET A 31 -17.64 16.53 -5.15
CA MET A 31 -18.49 15.65 -4.32
C MET A 31 -17.63 14.57 -3.68
N LEU A 32 -16.80 13.88 -4.46
CA LEU A 32 -15.89 12.86 -4.00
C LEU A 32 -14.86 13.43 -3.02
N GLN A 33 -14.26 14.58 -3.31
CA GLN A 33 -13.30 15.22 -2.42
C GLN A 33 -13.93 15.52 -1.05
N ARG A 34 -15.16 16.03 -1.01
CA ARG A 34 -15.86 16.32 0.24
C ARG A 34 -16.16 15.06 1.05
N GLU A 35 -16.54 13.96 0.41
CA GLU A 35 -16.73 12.67 1.10
C GLU A 35 -15.40 12.13 1.65
N LEU A 36 -14.31 12.23 0.88
CA LEU A 36 -12.97 11.86 1.34
C LEU A 36 -12.53 12.71 2.54
N ASP A 37 -12.75 14.02 2.50
CA ASP A 37 -12.43 14.94 3.59
C ASP A 37 -13.25 14.63 4.84
N GLN A 38 -14.55 14.34 4.67
CA GLN A 38 -15.42 13.96 5.77
C GLN A 38 -14.96 12.65 6.40
N GLN A 39 -14.59 11.65 5.59
CA GLN A 39 -14.06 10.39 6.08
C GLN A 39 -12.70 10.55 6.75
N ALA A 40 -11.81 11.38 6.21
CA ALA A 40 -10.51 11.69 6.82
C ALA A 40 -10.68 12.41 8.17
N ALA A 41 -11.61 13.36 8.26
CA ALA A 41 -11.94 14.03 9.51
C ALA A 41 -12.48 13.06 10.56
N ARG A 42 -13.36 12.13 10.16
CA ARG A 42 -13.86 11.06 11.04
C ARG A 42 -12.74 10.15 11.51
N ASN A 43 -11.87 9.70 10.60
CA ASN A 43 -10.73 8.87 10.95
C ASN A 43 -9.85 9.57 11.98
N ARG A 44 -9.51 10.85 11.77
CA ARG A 44 -8.74 11.64 12.75
C ARG A 44 -9.44 11.83 14.10
N ALA A 45 -10.77 11.78 14.14
CA ALA A 45 -11.54 11.90 15.37
C ALA A 45 -11.60 10.57 16.18
N ARG A 46 -11.16 9.44 15.62
CA ARG A 46 -11.13 8.16 16.33
C ARG A 46 -10.13 8.23 17.48
N SER A 47 -10.52 7.69 18.63
CA SER A 47 -9.65 7.57 19.81
C SER A 47 -8.53 6.54 19.62
N TYR A 48 -8.74 5.54 18.76
CA TYR A 48 -7.79 4.45 18.52
C TYR A 48 -7.58 4.23 17.01
N ARG A 49 -6.31 4.26 16.59
CA ARG A 49 -5.88 4.28 15.17
C ARG A 49 -4.61 3.43 15.00
N PRO A 50 -4.73 2.09 14.98
CA PRO A 50 -3.58 1.18 15.04
C PRO A 50 -2.67 1.19 13.80
N ALA A 51 -3.14 1.77 12.69
CA ALA A 51 -2.39 1.85 11.44
C ALA A 51 -1.73 3.24 11.20
N GLU A 52 -1.91 4.20 12.11
CA GLU A 52 -1.24 5.49 12.01
C GLU A 52 0.19 5.45 12.56
N ASP A 53 1.05 6.32 12.03
CA ASP A 53 2.45 6.49 12.44
C ASP A 53 3.30 5.21 12.37
N LEU A 54 2.93 4.29 11.47
CA LEU A 54 3.73 3.10 11.16
C LEU A 54 4.85 3.43 10.17
N ASP A 55 6.00 2.79 10.33
CA ASP A 55 7.06 2.84 9.33
C ASP A 55 6.60 2.19 8.02
N PRO A 56 7.11 2.63 6.84
CA PRO A 56 6.62 2.17 5.54
C PRO A 56 6.65 0.65 5.32
N GLU A 57 7.56 -0.07 5.97
CA GLU A 57 7.64 -1.54 5.94
C GLU A 57 6.45 -2.25 6.59
N PHE A 58 5.71 -1.56 7.47
CA PHE A 58 4.54 -2.09 8.15
C PHE A 58 3.23 -1.65 7.50
N ASP A 59 3.28 -0.78 6.49
CA ASP A 59 2.08 -0.34 5.76
C ASP A 59 1.42 -1.53 5.04
N GLY A 60 0.13 -1.72 5.29
CA GLY A 60 -0.66 -2.80 4.70
C GLY A 60 -0.48 -4.19 5.34
N LEU A 61 0.27 -4.32 6.44
CA LEU A 61 0.28 -5.57 7.19
C LEU A 61 -1.09 -5.84 7.85
N PRO A 62 -1.51 -7.12 7.96
CA PRO A 62 -2.74 -7.45 8.66
C PRO A 62 -2.61 -7.10 10.15
N LEU A 63 -3.64 -6.44 10.69
CA LEU A 63 -3.69 -6.01 12.10
C LEU A 63 -3.75 -7.19 13.07
N ASP A 64 -4.44 -8.25 12.68
CA ASP A 64 -4.66 -9.44 13.50
C ASP A 64 -4.25 -10.70 12.75
N PRO A 65 -3.71 -11.71 13.45
CA PRO A 65 -3.42 -13.01 12.85
C PRO A 65 -4.70 -13.80 12.55
N ASP A 66 -4.59 -14.79 11.66
CA ASP A 66 -5.69 -15.70 11.38
C ASP A 66 -6.12 -16.49 12.64
N PRO A 67 -7.42 -16.66 12.89
CA PRO A 67 -7.91 -17.36 14.07
C PRO A 67 -7.58 -18.86 14.00
N VAL A 68 -7.06 -19.41 15.10
CA VAL A 68 -6.76 -20.84 15.22
C VAL A 68 -7.93 -21.58 15.92
N PRO A 69 -8.48 -22.65 15.31
CA PRO A 69 -9.56 -23.42 15.93
C PRO A 69 -9.21 -23.92 17.33
N GLY A 70 -10.09 -23.68 18.30
CA GLY A 70 -9.92 -24.13 19.70
C GLY A 70 -9.09 -23.18 20.59
N ALA A 71 -8.53 -22.11 20.05
CA ALA A 71 -7.92 -21.04 20.85
C ALA A 71 -9.00 -20.21 21.58
N PRO A 72 -8.69 -19.60 22.75
CA PRO A 72 -9.62 -18.74 23.47
C PRO A 72 -10.03 -17.52 22.64
N PHE A 73 -11.16 -16.90 23.00
CA PHE A 73 -11.60 -15.64 22.39
C PHE A 73 -10.57 -14.54 22.65
N LEU A 74 -9.85 -14.14 21.61
CA LEU A 74 -8.96 -12.98 21.63
C LEU A 74 -9.78 -11.73 21.29
N PHE A 75 -9.52 -10.63 21.99
CA PHE A 75 -9.88 -9.31 21.47
C PHE A 75 -8.97 -9.01 20.28
N THR A 76 -9.52 -8.48 19.20
CA THR A 76 -8.76 -8.15 17.99
C THR A 76 -8.45 -6.67 17.97
N ILE A 77 -7.27 -6.30 17.46
CA ILE A 77 -6.87 -4.92 17.22
C ILE A 77 -7.87 -4.25 16.26
N ALA A 78 -8.29 -4.98 15.22
CA ALA A 78 -9.36 -4.55 14.31
C ALA A 78 -10.68 -4.33 15.06
N GLY A 79 -11.06 -5.22 15.96
CA GLY A 79 -12.29 -5.09 16.76
C GLY A 79 -12.29 -3.86 17.65
N LEU A 80 -11.16 -3.59 18.32
CA LEU A 80 -10.98 -2.36 19.12
C LEU A 80 -11.04 -1.09 18.25
N ALA A 81 -10.50 -1.15 17.02
CA ALA A 81 -10.59 -0.04 16.08
C ALA A 81 -12.03 0.19 15.58
N ASP A 82 -12.80 -0.88 15.37
CA ASP A 82 -14.21 -0.82 14.99
C ASP A 82 -15.08 -0.25 16.12
N GLU A 83 -14.82 -0.62 17.37
CA GLU A 83 -15.48 -0.04 18.55
C GLU A 83 -15.23 1.47 18.64
N SER A 84 -13.98 1.91 18.43
CA SER A 84 -13.64 3.34 18.38
C SER A 84 -14.35 4.06 17.22
N ALA A 85 -14.47 3.42 16.06
CA ALA A 85 -15.19 3.98 14.92
C ALA A 85 -16.70 4.08 15.17
N ALA A 86 -17.31 3.08 15.83
CA ALA A 86 -18.73 3.04 16.15
C ALA A 86 -19.13 4.09 17.21
N ALA A 87 -18.18 4.53 18.05
CA ALA A 87 -18.41 5.60 19.02
C ALA A 87 -18.59 6.99 18.36
N LEU A 88 -18.20 7.15 17.10
CA LEU A 88 -18.38 8.40 16.37
C LEU A 88 -19.83 8.54 15.87
N PRO A 89 -20.41 9.77 15.91
CA PRO A 89 -21.76 10.00 15.42
C PRO A 89 -21.88 9.59 13.95
N ALA A 90 -23.00 8.98 13.54
CA ALA A 90 -23.21 8.58 12.15
C ALA A 90 -23.27 9.80 11.21
N LEU A 91 -22.82 9.62 9.97
CA LEU A 91 -23.00 10.64 8.94
C LEU A 91 -24.46 10.72 8.50
N PRO A 92 -24.97 11.93 8.17
CA PRO A 92 -26.27 12.05 7.55
C PRO A 92 -26.28 11.29 6.21
N PRO A 93 -27.37 10.57 5.89
CA PRO A 93 -27.45 9.82 4.64
C PRO A 93 -27.44 10.76 3.43
N LEU A 94 -26.73 10.36 2.37
CA LEU A 94 -26.75 11.06 1.09
C LEU A 94 -28.14 10.95 0.43
N THR A 95 -28.55 12.01 -0.26
CA THR A 95 -29.71 11.96 -1.16
C THR A 95 -29.42 11.07 -2.37
N GLU A 96 -30.45 10.63 -3.09
CA GLU A 96 -30.23 9.79 -4.28
C GLU A 96 -29.47 10.53 -5.38
N GLU A 97 -29.71 11.82 -5.55
CA GLU A 97 -28.98 12.67 -6.50
C GLU A 97 -27.50 12.77 -6.11
N ALA A 98 -27.21 12.94 -4.82
CA ALA A 98 -25.85 12.97 -4.31
C ALA A 98 -25.14 11.63 -4.49
N LYS A 99 -25.84 10.50 -4.29
CA LYS A 99 -25.28 9.16 -4.55
C LYS A 99 -24.98 8.96 -6.03
N ILE A 100 -25.85 9.41 -6.93
CA ILE A 100 -25.64 9.31 -8.38
C ILE A 100 -24.43 10.15 -8.80
N ALA A 101 -24.35 11.41 -8.35
CA ALA A 101 -23.21 12.28 -8.62
C ALA A 101 -21.90 11.70 -8.08
N LEU A 102 -21.92 11.17 -6.85
CA LEU A 102 -20.74 10.54 -6.25
C LEU A 102 -20.26 9.32 -7.07
N ARG A 103 -21.18 8.46 -7.52
CA ARG A 103 -20.81 7.31 -8.38
C ARG A 103 -20.18 7.75 -9.70
N GLN A 104 -20.68 8.84 -10.29
CA GLN A 104 -20.12 9.41 -11.52
C GLN A 104 -18.70 9.93 -11.27
N GLU A 105 -18.48 10.68 -10.18
CA GLU A 105 -17.15 11.18 -9.85
C GLU A 105 -16.16 10.07 -9.50
N VAL A 106 -16.61 9.00 -8.82
CA VAL A 106 -15.78 7.80 -8.59
C VAL A 106 -15.36 7.15 -9.91
N ALA A 107 -16.28 7.02 -10.88
CA ALA A 107 -15.96 6.48 -12.19
C ALA A 107 -14.93 7.36 -12.93
N LEU A 108 -15.05 8.69 -12.85
CA LEU A 108 -14.07 9.61 -13.44
C LEU A 108 -12.69 9.51 -12.79
N ALA A 109 -12.62 9.33 -11.47
CA ALA A 109 -11.37 9.12 -10.75
C ALA A 109 -10.69 7.81 -11.20
N ASP A 110 -11.45 6.73 -11.38
CA ASP A 110 -10.94 5.43 -11.85
C ASP A 110 -10.46 5.50 -13.31
N GLU A 111 -11.21 6.18 -14.19
CA GLU A 111 -10.79 6.43 -15.57
C GLU A 111 -9.47 7.22 -15.61
N TYR A 112 -9.34 8.24 -14.76
CA TYR A 112 -8.11 9.02 -14.64
C TYR A 112 -6.93 8.17 -14.12
N ALA A 113 -7.15 7.34 -13.10
CA ALA A 113 -6.15 6.41 -12.59
C ALA A 113 -5.64 5.46 -13.68
N ASN A 114 -6.57 4.91 -14.48
CA ASN A 114 -6.24 4.04 -15.61
C ASN A 114 -5.44 4.77 -16.70
N MET A 115 -5.78 6.02 -17.00
CA MET A 115 -5.05 6.84 -17.96
C MET A 115 -3.61 7.10 -17.48
N VAL A 116 -3.43 7.58 -16.25
CA VAL A 116 -2.10 7.85 -15.67
C VAL A 116 -1.27 6.56 -15.60
N GLY A 117 -1.87 5.45 -15.16
CA GLY A 117 -1.20 4.15 -15.12
C GLY A 117 -0.70 3.69 -16.48
N ARG A 118 -1.49 3.89 -17.55
CA ARG A 118 -1.08 3.58 -18.93
C ARG A 118 0.07 4.46 -19.40
N GLU A 119 0.06 5.74 -19.08
CA GLU A 119 1.15 6.67 -19.43
C GLU A 119 2.46 6.28 -18.74
N ILE A 120 2.41 5.96 -17.43
CA ILE A 120 3.57 5.49 -16.69
C ILE A 120 4.12 4.20 -17.30
N CYS A 121 3.26 3.23 -17.61
CA CYS A 121 3.68 2.01 -18.32
C CYS A 121 4.36 2.33 -19.66
N GLY A 122 3.83 3.28 -20.43
CA GLY A 122 4.44 3.75 -21.67
C GLY A 122 5.83 4.37 -21.47
N ILE A 123 6.02 5.16 -20.41
CA ILE A 123 7.31 5.72 -20.03
C ILE A 123 8.29 4.60 -19.64
N LEU A 124 7.88 3.69 -18.75
CA LEU A 124 8.72 2.60 -18.26
C LEU A 124 9.18 1.67 -19.39
N LEU A 125 8.31 1.40 -20.36
CA LEU A 125 8.67 0.62 -21.55
C LEU A 125 9.83 1.23 -22.33
N ARG A 126 9.91 2.57 -22.42
CA ARG A 126 11.05 3.26 -23.07
C ARG A 126 12.35 3.12 -22.27
N HIS A 127 12.26 2.99 -20.95
CA HIS A 127 13.41 2.83 -20.08
C HIS A 127 13.83 1.38 -19.86
N ARG A 128 13.11 0.39 -20.43
CA ARG A 128 13.33 -1.04 -20.16
C ARG A 128 14.80 -1.49 -20.28
N ILE A 129 15.51 -1.00 -21.31
CA ILE A 129 16.90 -1.39 -21.58
C ILE A 129 17.85 -0.79 -20.53
N HIS A 130 17.64 0.47 -20.15
CA HIS A 130 18.41 1.11 -19.09
C HIS A 130 18.16 0.45 -17.73
N ILE A 131 16.90 0.13 -17.42
CA ILE A 131 16.53 -0.58 -16.19
C ILE A 131 17.22 -1.94 -16.14
N GLN A 132 17.17 -2.71 -17.24
CA GLN A 132 17.85 -4.01 -17.32
C GLN A 132 19.36 -3.88 -17.15
N ALA A 133 19.99 -2.92 -17.81
CA ALA A 133 21.42 -2.67 -17.66
C ALA A 133 21.80 -2.32 -16.21
N ALA A 134 21.02 -1.46 -15.55
CA ALA A 134 21.25 -1.09 -14.15
C ALA A 134 21.07 -2.29 -13.20
N ILE A 135 20.08 -3.15 -13.46
CA ILE A 135 19.88 -4.39 -12.68
C ILE A 135 21.10 -5.29 -12.81
N SER A 136 21.56 -5.55 -14.04
CA SER A 136 22.73 -6.39 -14.25
C SER A 136 24.02 -5.79 -13.70
N GLN A 137 24.16 -4.46 -13.73
CA GLN A 137 25.34 -3.79 -13.21
C GLN A 137 25.38 -3.72 -11.68
N HIS A 138 24.22 -3.56 -11.02
CA HIS A 138 24.18 -3.23 -9.60
C HIS A 138 23.51 -4.29 -8.73
N VAL A 139 22.48 -4.97 -9.21
CA VAL A 139 21.65 -5.88 -8.40
C VAL A 139 22.12 -7.33 -8.53
N GLU A 140 22.38 -7.81 -9.74
CA GLU A 140 22.83 -9.19 -9.97
C GLU A 140 24.11 -9.54 -9.19
N PRO A 141 25.17 -8.70 -9.15
CA PRO A 141 26.39 -9.00 -8.39
C PRO A 141 26.15 -9.10 -6.88
N GLN A 142 25.21 -8.30 -6.34
CA GLN A 142 24.87 -8.34 -4.91
C GLN A 142 24.12 -9.63 -4.55
N ILE A 143 23.23 -10.10 -5.44
CA ILE A 143 22.53 -11.37 -5.25
C ILE A 143 23.52 -12.53 -5.32
N GLU A 144 24.44 -12.53 -6.29
CA GLU A 144 25.47 -13.57 -6.40
C GLU A 144 26.36 -13.62 -5.15
N ALA A 145 26.80 -12.46 -4.64
CA ALA A 145 27.58 -12.39 -3.41
C ALA A 145 26.81 -12.93 -2.20
N LEU A 146 25.53 -12.54 -2.04
CA LEU A 146 24.67 -13.02 -0.96
C LEU A 146 24.43 -14.53 -1.04
N LEU A 147 24.20 -15.06 -2.25
CA LEU A 147 24.02 -16.50 -2.45
C LEU A 147 25.31 -17.27 -2.16
N ALA A 148 26.47 -16.74 -2.57
CA ALA A 148 27.76 -17.36 -2.28
C ALA A 148 28.03 -17.43 -0.77
N GLU A 149 27.79 -16.32 -0.05
CA GLU A 149 27.91 -16.26 1.42
C GLU A 149 26.94 -17.24 2.10
N LEU A 150 25.68 -17.31 1.64
CA LEU A 150 24.72 -18.28 2.15
C LEU A 150 25.17 -19.72 1.90
N THR A 151 25.67 -20.04 0.71
CA THR A 151 26.19 -21.39 0.40
C THR A 151 27.37 -21.74 1.29
N GLU A 152 28.35 -20.85 1.47
CA GLU A 152 29.50 -21.07 2.36
C GLU A 152 29.06 -21.31 3.81
N SER A 153 28.11 -20.50 4.32
CA SER A 153 27.57 -20.66 5.68
C SER A 153 26.81 -21.97 5.88
N LEU A 154 26.18 -22.49 4.82
CA LEU A 154 25.44 -23.75 4.85
C LEU A 154 26.33 -24.97 4.64
N ASP A 155 27.46 -24.83 3.94
CA ASP A 155 28.43 -25.90 3.70
C ASP A 155 29.38 -26.12 4.90
N SER A 156 29.57 -25.13 5.77
CA SER A 156 30.29 -25.28 7.05
C SER A 156 29.48 -24.75 8.25
N PRO A 157 28.36 -25.41 8.62
CA PRO A 157 27.47 -24.91 9.67
C PRO A 157 28.06 -25.01 11.09
N PHE A 158 29.23 -25.66 11.24
CA PHE A 158 29.90 -25.91 12.53
C PHE A 158 31.43 -25.87 12.42
N ASP A 159 32.01 -24.92 11.67
CA ASP A 159 33.47 -24.79 11.66
C ASP A 159 33.99 -24.34 13.04
N PRO A 160 34.77 -25.14 13.77
CA PRO A 160 35.22 -24.81 15.13
C PRO A 160 36.40 -23.82 15.15
N ASP A 161 36.86 -23.36 13.99
CA ASP A 161 38.02 -22.45 13.85
C ASP A 161 37.64 -20.97 13.58
N LEU A 162 36.37 -20.58 13.78
CA LEU A 162 36.02 -19.18 14.04
C LEU A 162 36.46 -18.82 15.48
N PRO A 163 37.40 -17.88 15.68
CA PRO A 163 37.87 -17.50 17.02
C PRO A 163 36.80 -16.84 17.89
#